data_AF-X1UVD1-F1
#
_entry.id   AF-X1UVD1-F1
#
_cell.length_a   1.000
_cell.length_b   1.000
_cell.length_c   1.000
_cell.angle_alpha   90.00
_cell.angle_beta   90.00
_cell.angle_gamma   90.00
#
_symmetry.space_group_name_H-M   'P 1'
#
loop_
_entity.id
_entity.type
_entity.pdbx_description
1 polymer ?
#
loop_
_entity_poly.entity_id
_entity_poly.type
_entity_poly.pdbx_seq_one_letter_code
_entity_poly.pdbx_strand_id
1 'polypeptide(L)'
;MKVAIIGGSGKMGRWFANFLLKDGKEVIITGRNQRRLLEAKQQLGSVEISTNTTETVKNADVILISVPIANFEGVVEQLHPYVRPEQVIIDITSVKVCTVEIMHKYIKQG
;
A
#
# COMPACT_ATOMS: atom_id res chain seq x y z
N MET A 1 11.52 -8.40 -5.73
CA MET A 1 10.35 -8.42 -4.81
C MET A 1 9.72 -7.05 -4.89
N LYS A 2 8.48 -7.00 -5.35
CA LYS A 2 7.75 -5.76 -5.60
C LYS A 2 6.81 -5.43 -4.45
N VAL A 3 6.99 -4.26 -3.85
CA VAL A 3 6.18 -3.76 -2.73
C VAL A 3 5.25 -2.66 -3.21
N ALA A 4 3.94 -2.89 -3.05
CA ALA A 4 2.90 -1.89 -3.26
C ALA A 4 2.57 -1.17 -1.95
N ILE A 5 2.70 0.16 -1.93
CA ILE A 5 2.34 0.96 -0.77
C ILE A 5 1.06 1.75 -1.06
N ILE A 6 -0.03 1.35 -0.40
CA ILE A 6 -1.35 1.98 -0.53
C ILE A 6 -1.41 3.19 0.38
N GLY A 7 -1.73 4.36 -0.17
CA GLY A 7 -1.56 5.62 0.56
C GLY A 7 -0.10 6.08 0.63
N GLY A 8 0.74 5.61 -0.31
CA GLY A 8 2.19 5.86 -0.31
C GLY A 8 2.60 7.32 -0.44
N SER A 9 1.70 8.21 -0.89
CA SER A 9 1.95 9.66 -0.87
C SER A 9 1.85 10.28 0.54
N GLY A 10 1.46 9.54 1.58
CA GLY A 10 1.41 10.00 2.97
C GLY A 10 2.78 10.03 3.65
N LYS A 11 2.88 10.60 4.86
CA LYS A 11 4.16 10.69 5.59
C LYS A 11 4.81 9.32 5.81
N MET A 12 4.07 8.38 6.41
CA MET A 12 4.55 7.02 6.68
C MET A 12 4.75 6.22 5.39
N GLY A 13 3.85 6.36 4.42
CA GLY A 13 3.98 5.74 3.11
C GLY A 13 5.28 6.13 2.38
N ARG A 14 5.63 7.42 2.37
CA ARG A 14 6.90 7.91 1.80
C ARG A 14 8.11 7.44 2.60
N TRP A 15 8.00 7.40 3.92
CA TRP A 15 9.07 6.91 4.77
C TRP A 15 9.39 5.43 4.47
N PHE A 16 8.36 4.57 4.41
CA PHE A 16 8.54 3.16 4.05
C PHE A 16 9.01 3.00 2.60
N ALA A 17 8.51 3.82 1.67
CA ALA A 17 9.00 3.79 0.29
C ALA A 17 10.51 4.06 0.22
N ASN A 18 10.98 5.11 0.90
CA ASN A 18 12.41 5.43 0.98
C ASN A 18 13.22 4.32 1.65
N PHE A 19 12.72 3.76 2.76
CA PHE A 19 13.37 2.67 3.48
C PHE A 19 13.56 1.44 2.58
N LEU A 20 12.48 1.00 1.91
CA LEU A 20 12.47 -0.18 1.05
C LEU A 20 13.29 0.03 -0.24
N LEU A 21 13.28 1.23 -0.81
CA LEU A 21 14.14 1.59 -1.95
C LEU A 21 15.62 1.49 -1.57
N LYS A 22 16.00 1.94 -0.37
CA LYS A 22 17.38 1.82 0.13
C LYS A 22 17.77 0.38 0.42
N ASP A 23 16.81 -0.48 0.75
CA ASP A 23 16.98 -1.93 0.90
C ASP A 23 16.97 -2.67 -0.46
N GLY A 24 16.97 -1.95 -1.59
CA GLY A 24 17.04 -2.52 -2.93
C GLY A 24 15.74 -3.18 -3.40
N LYS A 25 14.59 -2.86 -2.80
CA LYS A 25 13.28 -3.37 -3.24
C LYS A 25 12.73 -2.54 -4.38
N GLU A 26 11.92 -3.18 -5.21
CA GLU A 26 11.09 -2.51 -6.20
C GLU A 26 9.85 -1.95 -5.49
N VAL A 27 9.67 -0.63 -5.51
CA VAL A 27 8.58 0.03 -4.78
C VAL A 27 7.68 0.80 -5.73
N ILE A 28 6.38 0.54 -5.62
CA ILE A 28 5.32 1.30 -6.27
C ILE A 28 4.39 1.90 -5.22
N ILE A 29 4.15 3.21 -5.29
CA ILE A 29 3.22 3.92 -4.41
C ILE A 29 1.92 4.21 -5.15
N THR A 30 0.79 4.08 -4.45
CA THR A 30 -0.53 4.43 -5.00
C THR A 30 -1.32 5.30 -4.04
N GLY A 31 -2.26 6.07 -4.59
CA GLY A 31 -3.10 6.97 -3.85
C GLY A 31 -4.09 7.71 -4.76
N ARG A 32 -5.11 8.29 -4.15
CA ARG A 32 -6.21 8.97 -4.88
C ARG A 32 -5.81 10.31 -5.51
N ASN A 33 -4.73 10.94 -5.04
CA ASN A 33 -4.35 12.29 -5.44
C ASN A 33 -3.06 12.24 -6.28
N GLN A 34 -3.21 12.41 -7.60
CA GLN A 34 -2.10 12.36 -8.56
C GLN A 34 -1.03 13.42 -8.26
N ARG A 35 -1.43 14.64 -7.87
CA ARG A 35 -0.49 15.71 -7.51
C ARG A 35 0.41 15.30 -6.35
N ARG A 36 -0.16 14.73 -5.28
CA ARG A 36 0.60 14.23 -4.13
C ARG A 36 1.51 13.04 -4.48
N LEU A 37 1.11 12.19 -5.42
CA LEU A 37 1.96 11.10 -5.92
C LEU A 37 3.17 11.65 -6.69
N LEU A 38 2.96 12.65 -7.54
CA LEU A 38 4.05 13.32 -8.26
C LEU A 38 5.03 14.01 -7.30
N GLU A 39 4.52 14.71 -6.29
CA GLU A 39 5.36 15.30 -5.21
C GLU A 39 6.17 14.23 -4.48
N ALA A 40 5.55 13.11 -4.12
CA ALA A 40 6.24 12.00 -3.49
C ALA A 40 7.31 11.39 -4.42
N LYS A 41 7.03 11.26 -5.71
CA LYS A 41 7.99 10.78 -6.70
C LYS A 41 9.21 11.69 -6.81
N GLN A 42 8.99 13.00 -6.86
CA GLN A 42 10.10 13.97 -6.88
C GLN A 42 10.97 13.90 -5.63
N GLN A 43 10.37 13.69 -4.45
CA GLN A 43 11.10 13.55 -3.19
C GLN A 43 11.88 12.23 -3.08
N LEU A 44 11.34 11.15 -3.63
CA LEU A 44 11.90 9.79 -3.51
C LEU A 44 12.80 9.41 -4.70
N GLY A 45 12.73 10.15 -5.81
CA GLY A 45 13.49 9.92 -7.03
C GLY A 45 12.97 8.73 -7.85
N SER A 46 13.40 7.52 -7.49
CA SER A 46 13.26 6.30 -8.30
C SER A 46 11.96 5.51 -8.08
N VAL A 47 11.02 6.03 -7.28
CA VAL A 47 9.78 5.30 -6.98
C VAL A 47 8.81 5.27 -8.17
N GLU A 48 8.19 4.12 -8.41
CA GLU A 48 7.05 4.01 -9.33
C GLU A 48 5.80 4.60 -8.68
N ILE A 49 4.92 5.21 -9.48
CA ILE A 49 3.63 5.72 -9.02
C ILE A 49 2.51 5.17 -9.89
N SER A 50 1.36 4.90 -9.27
CA SER A 50 0.16 4.50 -10.00
C SER A 50 -1.11 5.06 -9.34
N THR A 51 -2.04 5.53 -10.15
CA THR A 51 -3.41 5.86 -9.73
C THR A 51 -4.34 4.64 -9.77
N ASN A 52 -3.90 3.54 -10.40
CA ASN A 52 -4.65 2.30 -10.48
C ASN A 52 -4.23 1.34 -9.36
N THR A 53 -4.90 1.47 -8.21
CA THR A 53 -4.60 0.67 -7.01
C THR A 53 -4.82 -0.84 -7.23
N THR A 54 -5.83 -1.25 -8.01
CA THR A 54 -6.15 -2.67 -8.19
C THR A 54 -5.11 -3.39 -9.04
N GLU A 55 -4.68 -2.78 -10.14
CA GLU A 55 -3.59 -3.28 -10.98
C GLU A 55 -2.26 -3.30 -10.21
N THR A 56 -2.01 -2.30 -9.38
CA THR A 56 -0.81 -2.26 -8.52
C THR A 56 -0.78 -3.45 -7.56
N VAL A 57 -1.91 -3.80 -6.96
CA VAL A 57 -2.02 -4.96 -6.05
C VAL A 57 -1.85 -6.28 -6.80
N LYS A 58 -2.41 -6.44 -8.00
CA LYS A 58 -2.25 -7.68 -8.80
C LYS A 58 -0.80 -8.00 -9.18
N ASN A 59 0.08 -7.00 -9.21
CA ASN A 59 1.46 -7.16 -9.66
C ASN A 59 2.50 -7.05 -8.53
N ALA A 60 2.06 -6.93 -7.28
CA ALA A 60 2.96 -6.84 -6.12
C ALA A 60 3.09 -8.19 -5.40
N ASP A 61 4.21 -8.40 -4.72
CA ASP A 61 4.42 -9.52 -3.79
C ASP A 61 3.98 -9.14 -2.37
N VAL A 62 4.18 -7.87 -2.00
CA VAL A 62 3.83 -7.34 -0.68
C VAL A 62 2.94 -6.11 -0.82
N ILE A 63 1.87 -6.04 -0.05
CA ILE A 63 0.92 -4.92 0.00
C ILE A 63 1.02 -4.26 1.38
N LEU A 64 1.54 -3.04 1.44
CA LEU A 64 1.63 -2.25 2.67
C LEU A 64 0.55 -1.16 2.69
N ILE A 65 -0.37 -1.26 3.64
CA ILE A 65 -1.51 -0.36 3.77
C ILE A 65 -1.15 0.80 4.72
N SER A 66 -0.99 1.99 4.15
CA SER A 66 -0.60 3.23 4.82
C SER A 66 -1.67 4.33 4.67
N VAL A 67 -2.92 4.03 5.03
CA VAL A 67 -4.04 4.97 4.91
C VAL A 67 -4.58 5.42 6.27
N PRO A 68 -5.25 6.57 6.37
CA PRO A 68 -5.94 6.96 7.60
C PRO A 68 -6.98 5.91 7.99
N ILE A 69 -7.16 5.68 9.30
CA ILE A 69 -8.05 4.64 9.85
C ILE A 69 -9.48 4.72 9.28
N ALA A 70 -10.01 5.95 9.10
CA ALA A 70 -11.34 6.19 8.53
C ALA A 70 -11.52 5.69 7.08
N ASN A 71 -10.44 5.43 6.36
CA ASN A 71 -10.47 4.88 4.99
C ASN A 71 -10.03 3.41 4.94
N PHE A 72 -9.63 2.81 6.07
CA PHE A 72 -8.98 1.50 6.06
C PHE A 72 -9.90 0.39 5.58
N GLU A 73 -11.13 0.32 6.10
CA GLU A 73 -12.10 -0.71 5.69
C GLU A 73 -12.43 -0.64 4.21
N GLY A 74 -12.76 0.55 3.69
CA GLY A 74 -13.06 0.72 2.26
C GLY A 74 -11.87 0.37 1.36
N VAL A 75 -10.63 0.59 1.82
CA VAL A 75 -9.43 0.16 1.09
C VAL A 75 -9.32 -1.36 1.10
N VAL A 76 -9.43 -2.01 2.26
CA VAL A 76 -9.37 -3.48 2.34
C VAL A 76 -10.48 -4.14 1.52
N GLU A 77 -11.69 -3.61 1.59
CA GLU A 77 -12.85 -4.05 0.81
C GLU A 77 -12.59 -3.91 -0.71
N GLN A 78 -11.95 -2.83 -1.15
CA GLN A 78 -11.57 -2.68 -2.55
C GLN A 78 -10.47 -3.65 -2.99
N LEU A 79 -9.53 -3.98 -2.10
CA LEU A 79 -8.34 -4.73 -2.44
C LEU A 79 -8.56 -6.26 -2.41
N HIS A 80 -9.37 -6.76 -1.48
CA HIS A 80 -9.48 -8.20 -1.22
C HIS A 80 -9.81 -9.06 -2.45
N PRO A 81 -10.61 -8.62 -3.47
CA PRO A 81 -10.90 -9.46 -4.64
C PRO A 81 -9.69 -9.71 -5.53
N TYR A 82 -8.63 -8.92 -5.38
CA TYR A 82 -7.44 -8.95 -6.22
C TYR A 82 -6.20 -9.52 -5.49
N VAL A 83 -6.34 -9.85 -4.20
CA VAL A 83 -5.29 -10.48 -3.42
C VAL A 83 -5.07 -11.90 -3.93
N ARG A 84 -3.82 -12.33 -4.07
CA ARG A 84 -3.42 -13.69 -4.46
C ARG A 84 -2.87 -14.44 -3.23
N PRO A 85 -2.94 -15.78 -3.22
CA PRO A 85 -2.54 -16.57 -2.05
C PRO A 85 -1.11 -16.32 -1.54
N GLU A 86 -0.18 -15.97 -2.41
CA GLU A 86 1.24 -15.81 -2.03
C GLU A 86 1.63 -14.37 -1.65
N GLN A 87 0.66 -13.45 -1.59
CA GLN A 87 0.93 -12.06 -1.26
C GLN A 87 0.95 -11.84 0.24
N VAL A 88 1.91 -11.06 0.72
CA VAL A 88 1.92 -10.63 2.13
C VAL A 88 1.20 -9.28 2.26
N ILE A 89 0.22 -9.18 3.15
CA ILE A 89 -0.49 -7.94 3.45
C ILE A 89 -0.06 -7.40 4.83
N ILE A 90 0.34 -6.13 4.87
CA ILE A 90 0.87 -5.47 6.07
C ILE A 90 0.06 -4.20 6.35
N ASP A 91 -0.47 -4.09 7.57
CA ASP A 91 -1.08 -2.87 8.10
C ASP A 91 -0.07 -2.10 8.96
N ILE A 92 0.05 -0.78 8.73
CA ILE A 92 0.88 0.12 9.54
C ILE A 92 0.10 1.24 10.23
N THR A 93 -1.23 1.11 10.34
CA THR A 93 -2.04 2.05 11.11
C THR A 93 -1.68 2.00 12.61
N SER A 94 -2.08 3.02 13.37
CA SER A 94 -1.77 3.09 14.81
C SER A 94 -2.72 2.26 15.70
N VAL A 95 -3.88 1.84 15.18
CA VAL A 95 -4.87 1.03 15.89
C VAL A 95 -4.83 -0.37 15.33
N LYS A 96 -4.91 -1.42 16.16
CA LYS A 96 -4.65 -2.80 15.71
C LYS A 96 -5.84 -3.75 15.83
N VAL A 97 -6.70 -3.56 16.84
CA VAL A 97 -7.88 -4.44 17.05
C VAL A 97 -8.81 -4.35 15.85
N CYS A 98 -9.34 -3.17 15.56
CA CYS A 98 -10.31 -3.01 14.47
C CYS A 98 -9.70 -3.28 13.08
N THR A 99 -8.43 -2.93 12.83
CA THR A 99 -7.81 -3.17 11.52
C THR A 99 -7.56 -4.64 11.25
N VAL A 100 -7.15 -5.40 12.27
CA VAL A 100 -7.00 -6.86 12.17
C VAL A 100 -8.36 -7.53 11.97
N GLU A 101 -9.41 -7.10 12.69
CA GLU A 101 -10.77 -7.60 12.48
C GLU A 101 -11.27 -7.37 11.06
N ILE A 102 -11.06 -6.16 10.52
CA ILE A 102 -11.39 -5.81 9.13
C ILE A 102 -10.59 -6.68 8.15
N MET A 103 -9.29 -6.86 8.37
CA MET A 103 -8.48 -7.71 7.51
C MET A 103 -9.01 -9.15 7.50
N HIS A 104 -9.27 -9.75 8.66
CA HIS A 104 -9.85 -11.10 8.72
C HIS A 104 -11.26 -11.21 8.15
N LYS A 105 -12.06 -10.14 8.22
CA LYS A 105 -13.39 -10.08 7.60
C LYS A 105 -13.31 -10.27 6.09
N TYR A 106 -12.41 -9.54 5.40
CA TYR A 106 -12.36 -9.48 3.93
C TYR A 106 -11.27 -10.33 3.28
N ILE A 107 -10.07 -10.41 3.86
CA ILE A 107 -8.91 -11.09 3.31
C ILE A 107 -8.93 -12.56 3.78
N LYS A 108 -9.09 -13.48 2.82
CA LYS A 108 -9.17 -14.94 3.06
C LYS A 108 -7.95 -15.72 2.54
N GLN A 109 -7.04 -15.04 1.86
CA GLN A 109 -5.83 -15.57 1.26
C GLN A 109 -4.78 -14.47 1.21
N GLY A 110 -3.51 -14.85 1.15
CA GLY A 110 -2.39 -13.93 1.37
C GLY A 110 -2.05 -13.78 2.83
#